data_AF-A0A377E7T2-F1
#
_entry.id   AF-A0A377E7T2-F1
#
_cell.length_a   1.000
_cell.length_b   1.000
_cell.length_c   1.000
_cell.angle_alpha   90.00
_cell.angle_beta   90.00
_cell.angle_gamma   90.00
#
_symmetry.space_group_name_H-M   'P 1'
#
loop_
_entity.id
_entity.type
_entity.pdbx_description
1 polymer ?
#
loop_
_entity_poly.entity_id
_entity_poly.type
_entity_poly.pdbx_seq_one_letter_code
_entity_poly.pdbx_strand_id
1 'polypeptide(L)'
;MTATAQQLEYLKNSIKSIQDYPKPGILFRDVTSLLEDPKAYALSIDLLVERYKNAGITKVVGTEARGFLFGAPVALGLGVGFVPVRKPGKLPRETISEITIWNTAPISWRSTLMPSNRATKFWWWTICWQPAALSKRPLN
;
A
#
# COMPACT_ATOMS: atom_id res chain seq x y z
N MET A 1 -2.77 3.24 20.13
CA MET A 1 -3.01 4.69 20.22
C MET A 1 -3.44 5.21 18.85
N THR A 2 -4.41 6.11 18.77
CA THR A 2 -4.80 6.76 17.50
C THR A 2 -3.78 7.84 17.14
N ALA A 3 -3.43 7.95 15.85
CA ALA A 3 -2.55 9.01 15.37
C ALA A 3 -3.10 10.39 15.80
N THR A 4 -2.25 11.25 16.32
CA THR A 4 -2.67 12.62 16.68
C THR A 4 -2.80 13.47 15.43
N ALA A 5 -3.68 14.47 15.45
CA ALA A 5 -3.85 15.39 14.31
C ALA A 5 -2.52 16.05 13.89
N GLN A 6 -1.68 16.40 14.87
CA GLN A 6 -0.37 17.00 14.64
C GLN A 6 0.61 16.05 13.94
N GLN A 7 0.58 14.76 14.25
CA GLN A 7 1.39 13.75 13.55
C GLN A 7 0.96 13.60 12.08
N LEU A 8 -0.35 13.57 11.84
CA LEU A 8 -0.89 13.47 10.47
C LEU A 8 -0.59 14.73 9.65
N GLU A 9 -0.66 15.90 10.26
CA GLU A 9 -0.30 17.17 9.62
C GLU A 9 1.20 17.21 9.28
N TYR A 10 2.07 16.79 10.20
CA TYR A 10 3.51 16.67 9.96
C TYR A 10 3.83 15.76 8.76
N LEU A 11 3.23 14.56 8.72
CA LEU A 11 3.40 13.64 7.59
C LEU A 11 2.88 14.24 6.28
N LYS A 12 1.72 14.90 6.31
CA LYS A 12 1.16 15.55 5.11
C LYS A 12 2.08 16.65 4.58
N ASN A 13 2.67 17.44 5.47
CA ASN A 13 3.58 18.53 5.11
C ASN A 13 4.94 18.04 4.61
N SER A 14 5.36 16.83 5.03
CA SER A 14 6.60 16.21 4.53
C SER A 14 6.51 15.74 3.06
N ILE A 15 5.30 15.65 2.50
CA ILE A 15 5.08 15.20 1.12
C ILE A 15 5.01 16.40 0.18
N LYS A 16 6.02 16.52 -0.70
CA LYS A 16 6.08 17.53 -1.76
C LYS A 16 5.00 17.27 -2.82
N SER A 17 4.48 18.36 -3.35
CA SER A 17 3.46 18.35 -4.40
C SER A 17 4.02 19.01 -5.66
N ILE A 18 4.04 18.27 -6.75
CA ILE A 18 4.60 18.73 -8.04
C ILE A 18 3.42 18.97 -8.97
N GLN A 19 3.23 20.22 -9.37
CA GLN A 19 2.17 20.62 -10.30
C GLN A 19 2.52 20.16 -11.71
N ASP A 20 1.50 19.77 -12.47
CA ASP A 20 1.58 19.44 -13.91
C ASP A 20 2.53 18.28 -14.25
N TYR A 21 2.66 17.32 -13.34
CA TYR A 21 3.46 16.11 -13.55
C TYR A 21 2.62 14.82 -13.42
N PRO A 22 2.79 13.81 -14.30
CA PRO A 22 3.61 13.81 -15.51
C PRO A 22 2.94 14.51 -16.71
N LYS A 23 1.74 15.05 -16.52
CA LYS A 23 0.96 15.77 -17.53
C LYS A 23 0.29 17.00 -16.90
N PRO A 24 0.02 18.05 -17.68
CA PRO A 24 -0.70 19.23 -17.19
C PRO A 24 -2.04 18.89 -16.53
N GLY A 25 -2.36 19.58 -15.44
CA GLY A 25 -3.58 19.39 -14.65
C GLY A 25 -3.49 18.32 -13.56
N ILE A 26 -2.35 17.63 -13.41
CA ILE A 26 -2.14 16.61 -12.37
C ILE A 26 -1.26 17.19 -11.26
N LEU A 27 -1.72 17.07 -10.01
CA LEU A 27 -0.90 17.37 -8.82
C LEU A 27 -0.27 16.07 -8.30
N PHE A 28 0.99 15.83 -8.67
CA PHE A 28 1.71 14.64 -8.26
C PHE A 28 2.15 14.75 -6.80
N ARG A 29 1.87 13.72 -6.00
CA ARG A 29 2.31 13.62 -4.59
C ARG A 29 3.59 12.81 -4.54
N ASP A 30 4.70 13.50 -4.30
CA ASP A 30 6.02 12.89 -4.31
C ASP A 30 6.43 12.44 -2.90
N VAL A 31 6.27 11.14 -2.66
CA VAL A 31 6.62 10.51 -1.38
C VAL A 31 8.12 10.45 -1.12
N THR A 32 8.99 10.73 -2.10
CA THR A 32 10.45 10.69 -1.89
C THR A 32 10.90 11.70 -0.84
N SER A 33 10.30 12.89 -0.83
CA SER A 33 10.53 13.89 0.22
C SER A 33 10.20 13.43 1.64
N LEU A 34 9.19 12.57 1.81
CA LEU A 34 8.89 11.94 3.10
C LEU A 34 9.96 10.89 3.46
N LEU A 35 10.48 10.16 2.46
CA LEU A 35 11.52 9.16 2.66
C LEU A 35 12.88 9.79 3.01
N GLU A 36 13.14 11.02 2.55
CA GLU A 36 14.34 11.79 2.88
C GLU A 36 14.34 12.30 4.33
N ASP A 37 13.16 12.51 4.93
CA ASP A 37 13.02 12.87 6.34
C ASP A 37 12.93 11.60 7.22
N PRO A 38 13.98 11.26 7.99
CA PRO A 38 13.98 10.05 8.80
C PRO A 38 12.86 10.03 9.84
N LYS A 39 12.47 11.19 10.37
CA LYS A 39 11.44 11.32 11.40
C LYS A 39 10.06 11.10 10.78
N ALA A 40 9.78 11.70 9.62
CA ALA A 40 8.53 11.47 8.91
C ALA A 40 8.39 10.02 8.46
N TYR A 41 9.47 9.44 7.94
CA TYR A 41 9.44 8.06 7.50
C TYR A 41 9.21 7.09 8.66
N ALA A 42 9.98 7.19 9.75
CA ALA A 42 9.79 6.34 10.93
C ALA A 42 8.36 6.47 11.49
N LEU A 43 7.87 7.71 11.66
CA LEU A 43 6.51 7.96 12.14
C LEU A 43 5.45 7.33 11.24
N SER A 44 5.62 7.37 9.92
CA SER A 44 4.69 6.76 8.98
C SER A 44 4.60 5.24 9.16
N ILE A 45 5.74 4.58 9.39
CA ILE A 45 5.80 3.13 9.61
C ILE A 45 5.20 2.79 10.97
N ASP A 46 5.56 3.52 12.03
CA ASP A 46 5.08 3.28 13.39
C ASP A 46 3.55 3.36 13.47
N LEU A 47 2.95 4.37 12.83
CA LEU A 47 1.49 4.50 12.78
C LEU A 47 0.82 3.33 12.04
N LEU A 48 1.42 2.83 10.96
CA LEU A 48 0.91 1.67 10.22
C LEU A 48 1.05 0.38 11.05
N VAL A 49 2.19 0.16 11.70
CA VAL A 49 2.42 -1.01 12.56
C VAL A 49 1.45 -0.98 13.74
N GLU A 50 1.33 0.15 14.42
CA GLU A 50 0.42 0.33 15.57
C GLU A 50 -1.04 0.08 15.19
N ARG A 51 -1.43 0.42 13.95
CA ARG A 51 -2.78 0.18 13.44
C ARG A 51 -3.09 -1.31 13.25
N TYR A 52 -2.08 -2.15 13.01
CA TYR A 52 -2.23 -3.55 12.62
C TYR A 52 -1.68 -4.57 13.62
N LYS A 53 -0.95 -4.16 14.67
CA LYS A 53 -0.33 -5.05 15.64
C LYS A 53 -1.29 -6.06 16.31
N ASN A 54 -2.56 -5.71 16.48
CA ASN A 54 -3.58 -6.58 17.10
C ASN A 54 -4.53 -7.21 16.07
N ALA A 55 -4.30 -7.01 14.77
CA ALA A 55 -5.21 -7.49 13.73
C ALA A 55 -4.96 -8.95 13.30
N GLY A 56 -4.01 -9.65 13.95
CA GLY A 56 -3.69 -11.05 13.61
C GLY A 56 -3.09 -11.22 12.21
N ILE A 57 -2.42 -10.18 11.69
CA ILE A 57 -1.76 -10.23 10.39
C ILE A 57 -0.62 -11.25 10.43
N THR A 58 -0.50 -12.08 9.41
CA THR A 58 0.55 -13.10 9.30
C THR A 58 1.52 -12.85 8.15
N LYS A 59 1.14 -11.98 7.21
CA LYS A 59 1.94 -11.56 6.05
C LYS A 59 1.58 -10.14 5.64
N VAL A 60 2.58 -9.40 5.18
CA VAL A 60 2.41 -8.09 4.53
C VAL A 60 2.78 -8.22 3.08
N VAL A 61 1.94 -7.65 2.21
CA VAL A 61 2.09 -7.72 0.76
C VAL A 61 2.40 -6.32 0.24
N GLY A 62 3.50 -6.16 -0.48
CA GLY A 62 3.87 -4.90 -1.13
C GLY A 62 3.89 -5.06 -2.64
N THR A 63 3.45 -4.03 -3.38
CA THR A 63 3.54 -3.98 -4.84
C THR A 63 4.76 -3.21 -5.32
N GLU A 64 5.34 -3.67 -6.42
CA GLU A 64 6.49 -3.03 -7.05
C GLU A 64 6.17 -1.60 -7.52
N ALA A 65 7.09 -0.62 -7.39
CA ALA A 65 8.33 -0.63 -6.60
C ALA A 65 8.15 0.11 -5.26
N ARG A 66 7.39 1.21 -5.28
CA ARG A 66 7.21 2.10 -4.13
C ARG A 66 6.47 1.44 -2.96
N GLY A 67 5.62 0.45 -3.23
CA GLY A 67 4.92 -0.31 -2.18
C GLY A 67 5.88 -1.12 -1.30
N PHE A 68 7.09 -1.44 -1.79
CA PHE A 68 8.10 -2.13 -0.98
C PHE A 68 8.68 -1.23 0.11
N LEU A 69 8.79 0.07 -0.17
CA LEU A 69 9.36 1.05 0.75
C LEU A 69 8.54 1.11 2.05
N PHE A 70 7.21 1.03 1.97
CA PHE A 70 6.38 1.02 3.17
C PHE A 70 6.05 -0.40 3.65
N GLY A 71 5.82 -1.33 2.72
CA GLY A 71 5.38 -2.68 3.06
C GLY A 71 6.45 -3.50 3.80
N ALA A 72 7.72 -3.38 3.43
CA ALA A 72 8.78 -4.17 4.07
C ALA A 72 9.07 -3.72 5.52
N PRO A 73 9.20 -2.41 5.84
CA PRO A 73 9.35 -1.96 7.22
C PRO A 73 8.12 -2.27 8.10
N VAL A 74 6.91 -2.21 7.55
CA VAL A 74 5.70 -2.61 8.31
C VAL A 74 5.72 -4.11 8.60
N ALA A 75 6.14 -4.95 7.66
CA ALA A 75 6.31 -6.38 7.90
C ALA A 75 7.32 -6.65 9.03
N LEU A 76 8.44 -5.92 9.03
CA LEU A 76 9.46 -5.99 10.07
C LEU A 76 8.91 -5.56 11.43
N GLY A 77 8.21 -4.42 11.50
CA GLY A 77 7.63 -3.91 12.74
C GLY A 77 6.52 -4.80 13.32
N LEU A 78 5.80 -5.54 12.47
CA LEU A 78 4.81 -6.53 12.89
C LEU A 78 5.40 -7.92 13.17
N GLY A 79 6.68 -8.16 12.86
CA GLY A 79 7.30 -9.48 13.03
C GLY A 79 6.77 -10.55 12.07
N VAL A 80 6.34 -10.16 10.86
CA VAL A 80 5.69 -11.07 9.89
C VAL A 80 6.44 -11.12 8.56
N GLY A 81 6.15 -12.16 7.77
CA GLY A 81 6.77 -12.32 6.45
C GLY A 81 6.30 -11.26 5.44
N PHE A 82 7.22 -10.71 4.67
CA PHE A 82 6.93 -9.83 3.55
C PHE A 82 6.79 -10.62 2.24
N VAL A 83 5.80 -10.28 1.43
CA VAL A 83 5.48 -10.92 0.15
C VAL A 83 5.54 -9.89 -0.97
N PRO A 84 6.56 -9.93 -1.84
CA PRO A 84 6.65 -9.00 -2.96
C PRO A 84 5.71 -9.43 -4.10
N VAL A 85 4.95 -8.47 -4.60
CA VAL A 85 4.12 -8.59 -5.80
C VAL A 85 4.77 -7.79 -6.92
N ARG A 86 5.03 -8.43 -8.05
CA ARG A 86 5.83 -7.86 -9.14
C ARG A 86 5.13 -7.98 -10.48
N LYS A 87 5.57 -7.16 -11.43
CA LYS A 87 5.23 -7.32 -12.85
C LYS A 87 5.64 -8.72 -13.35
N PRO A 88 4.99 -9.24 -14.40
CA PRO A 88 5.24 -10.59 -14.91
C PRO A 88 6.72 -10.79 -15.30
N GLY A 89 7.24 -11.99 -15.09
CA GLY A 89 8.62 -12.34 -15.43
C GLY A 89 9.70 -11.86 -14.45
N LYS A 90 9.33 -11.21 -13.34
CA LYS A 90 10.30 -10.74 -12.33
C LYS A 90 10.45 -11.65 -11.10
N LEU A 91 9.58 -12.65 -10.94
CA LEU A 91 9.65 -13.63 -9.86
C LEU A 91 10.14 -14.98 -10.42
N PRO A 92 11.21 -15.57 -9.86
CA PRO A 92 11.89 -16.73 -10.45
C PRO A 92 11.25 -18.09 -10.11
N ARG A 93 10.25 -18.11 -9.24
CA ARG A 93 9.55 -19.34 -8.80
C ARG A 93 8.11 -19.29 -9.31
N GLU A 94 7.36 -20.37 -9.13
CA GLU A 94 5.95 -20.46 -9.53
C GLU A 94 5.11 -19.28 -9.01
N THR A 95 4.34 -18.68 -9.91
CA THR A 95 3.51 -17.51 -9.67
C THR A 95 2.10 -17.71 -10.20
N ILE A 96 1.15 -17.02 -9.56
CA ILE A 96 -0.19 -16.80 -10.07
C ILE A 96 -0.24 -15.36 -10.59
N SER A 97 -0.90 -15.14 -11.71
CA SER A 97 -1.17 -13.80 -12.23
C SER A 97 -2.66 -13.58 -12.44
N GLU A 98 -3.20 -12.46 -11.95
CA GLU A 98 -4.55 -12.00 -12.27
C GLU A 98 -4.50 -10.67 -13.03
N ILE A 99 -5.41 -10.52 -14.01
CA ILE A 99 -5.63 -9.29 -14.77
C ILE A 99 -6.81 -8.55 -14.15
N THR A 100 -6.59 -7.29 -13.76
CA THR A 100 -7.67 -6.42 -13.26
C THR A 100 -8.11 -5.46 -14.36
N ILE A 101 -9.41 -5.17 -14.41
CA ILE A 101 -10.11 -4.34 -15.41
C ILE A 101 -9.59 -2.89 -15.60
N TRP A 102 -8.60 -2.45 -14.82
CA TRP A 102 -8.01 -1.11 -14.88
C TRP A 102 -6.53 -1.10 -15.29
N ASN A 103 -5.91 -2.25 -15.56
CA ASN A 103 -4.49 -2.34 -15.90
C ASN A 103 -4.27 -3.37 -17.03
N THR A 104 -3.65 -2.96 -18.14
CA THR A 104 -3.34 -3.84 -19.28
C THR A 104 -2.21 -4.85 -19.00
N ALA A 105 -1.49 -4.71 -17.88
CA ALA A 105 -0.44 -5.64 -17.49
C ALA A 105 -0.88 -6.54 -16.30
N PRO A 106 -0.78 -7.88 -16.43
CA PRO A 106 -1.07 -8.81 -15.34
C PRO A 106 -0.16 -8.55 -14.15
N ILE A 107 -0.67 -8.67 -12.94
CA ILE A 107 0.14 -8.57 -11.71
C ILE A 107 0.38 -9.99 -11.20
N SER A 108 1.62 -10.31 -10.78
CA SER A 108 2.01 -11.67 -10.39
C SER A 108 2.48 -11.74 -8.93
N TRP A 109 2.07 -12.81 -8.23
CA TRP A 109 2.46 -13.11 -6.85
C TRP A 109 2.62 -14.62 -6.63
N ARG A 110 3.17 -15.02 -5.48
CA ARG A 110 3.40 -16.44 -5.15
C ARG A 110 2.15 -17.09 -4.55
N SER A 111 1.77 -18.24 -5.10
CA SER A 111 0.66 -19.08 -4.61
C SER A 111 0.82 -19.50 -3.15
N THR A 112 2.02 -19.90 -2.73
CA THR A 112 2.33 -20.40 -1.38
C THR A 112 2.28 -19.35 -0.27
N LEU A 113 2.16 -18.06 -0.60
CA LEU A 113 2.29 -16.97 0.39
C LEU A 113 0.96 -16.34 0.82
N MET A 114 -0.17 -16.78 0.26
CA MET A 114 -1.51 -16.35 0.67
C MET A 114 -2.31 -17.49 1.29
N PRO A 115 -2.99 -17.29 2.45
CA PRO A 115 -3.96 -18.24 2.94
C PRO A 115 -5.17 -18.32 2.00
N SER A 116 -5.75 -19.50 1.85
CA SER A 116 -6.89 -19.81 0.96
C SER A 116 -8.22 -19.12 1.33
N ASN A 117 -8.27 -18.34 2.41
CA ASN A 117 -9.50 -17.72 2.89
C ASN A 117 -9.81 -16.39 2.18
N ARG A 118 -11.00 -16.39 1.56
CA ARG A 118 -11.64 -15.32 0.77
C ARG A 118 -11.75 -13.97 1.51
N ALA A 119 -11.66 -13.96 2.84
CA ALA A 119 -11.74 -12.76 3.69
C ALA A 119 -10.55 -11.79 3.50
N THR A 120 -9.36 -12.30 3.20
CA THR A 120 -8.16 -11.45 2.99
C THR A 120 -8.19 -10.72 1.64
N LYS A 121 -8.99 -11.18 0.66
CA LYS A 121 -9.17 -10.52 -0.65
C LYS A 121 -9.96 -9.21 -0.53
N PHE A 122 -10.81 -9.05 0.48
CA PHE A 122 -11.66 -7.86 0.63
C PHE A 122 -10.90 -6.66 1.23
N TRP A 123 -9.91 -6.94 2.09
CA TRP A 123 -9.17 -5.90 2.81
C TRP A 123 -8.23 -5.07 1.93
N TRP A 124 -7.74 -5.63 0.82
CA TRP A 124 -6.86 -4.92 -0.11
C TRP A 124 -7.62 -3.87 -0.95
N TRP A 125 -8.92 -4.05 -1.16
CA TRP A 125 -9.76 -3.10 -1.90
C TRP A 125 -10.01 -1.81 -1.13
N THR A 126 -10.07 -1.87 0.20
CA THR A 126 -10.43 -0.71 1.05
C THR A 126 -9.27 0.24 1.34
N ILE A 127 -8.01 -0.24 1.35
CA ILE A 127 -6.85 0.58 1.70
C ILE A 127 -6.27 1.31 0.48
N CYS A 128 -6.31 0.70 -0.71
CA CYS A 128 -5.67 1.26 -1.90
C CYS A 128 -6.58 2.21 -2.71
N TRP A 129 -7.87 2.31 -2.41
CA TRP A 129 -8.79 3.15 -3.18
C TRP A 129 -9.94 3.68 -2.33
N GLN A 130 -9.78 4.89 -1.80
CA GLN A 130 -10.92 5.73 -1.43
C GLN A 130 -10.83 7.09 -2.14
N PRO A 131 -11.01 7.16 -3.46
CA PRO A 131 -11.64 8.30 -4.08
C PRO A 131 -13.16 8.07 -4.08
N ALA A 132 -13.89 8.96 -3.40
CA ALA A 132 -15.29 9.30 -3.66
C ALA A 132 -16.16 8.28 -4.43
N ALA A 133 -16.71 7.28 -3.74
CA ALA A 133 -17.83 6.47 -4.26
C ALA A 133 -18.86 6.18 -3.15
N LEU A 134 -19.26 7.23 -2.43
CA LEU A 134 -20.54 7.30 -1.73
C LEU A 134 -21.48 8.17 -2.57
N SER A 135 -21.93 7.64 -3.71
CA SER A 135 -23.05 8.18 -4.46
C SER A 135 -23.46 7.16 -5.51
N LYS A 136 -24.72 6.73 -5.45
CA LYS A 136 -25.41 5.79 -6.36
C LYS A 136 -25.26 4.29 -6.05
N ARG A 137 -25.98 3.85 -5.02
CA ARG A 137 -26.83 2.65 -5.16
C ARG A 137 -28.20 3.11 -5.68
N PRO A 138 -28.73 2.58 -6.78
CA PRO A 138 -30.15 2.28 -6.85
C PRO A 138 -30.36 0.89 -6.25
N LEU A 139 -31.22 0.82 -5.23
CA LEU A 139 -31.88 -0.43 -4.86
C LEU A 139 -32.94 -0.69 -5.94
N ASN A 140 -32.78 -1.79 -6.67
CA ASN A 140 -33.83 -2.74 -7.05
C ASN A 140 -33.16 -3.92 -7.78
#